data_AF-A0AAW6VFN8-F1
#
_entry.id   AF-A0AAW6VFN8-F1
#
_cell.length_a   1.000
_cell.length_b   1.000
_cell.length_c   1.000
_cell.angle_alpha   90.00
_cell.angle_beta   90.00
_cell.angle_gamma   90.00
#
_symmetry.space_group_name_H-M   'P 1'
#
loop_
_entity.id
_entity.type
_entity.pdbx_description
1 polymer ?
#
loop_
_entity_poly.entity_id
_entity_poly.type
_entity_poly.pdbx_seq_one_letter_code
_entity_poly.pdbx_strand_id
1 'polypeptide(L)'
;MKKGEAKIEFFSNLEYFKKEYERGLVVSKFLYNKAVLEKNIKMTYVQFNKYFNETFNNKNIIPQDIKINNQEKEIKNEPIKAKVTTRENQVFSAMYGKNFNSDDIL
;
A
#
# COMPACT_ATOMS: atom_id res chain seq x y z
N MET A 1 -18.15 24.12 2.83
CA MET A 1 -17.55 24.60 4.10
C MET A 1 -16.80 25.89 3.83
N LYS A 2 -16.92 26.89 4.69
CA LYS A 2 -16.12 28.13 4.66
C LYS A 2 -14.65 27.81 4.94
N LYS A 3 -13.76 28.74 4.58
CA LYS A 3 -12.32 28.62 4.82
C LYS A 3 -12.06 28.43 6.33
N GLY A 4 -11.42 27.33 6.70
CA GLY A 4 -11.09 27.00 8.10
C GLY A 4 -12.05 26.06 8.82
N GLU A 5 -13.31 25.95 8.40
CA GLU A 5 -14.29 25.06 9.07
C GLU A 5 -13.86 23.58 8.99
N ALA A 6 -13.34 23.14 7.85
CA ALA A 6 -12.83 21.78 7.68
C ALA A 6 -11.65 21.47 8.62
N LYS A 7 -10.81 22.47 8.91
CA LYS A 7 -9.70 22.33 9.87
C LYS A 7 -10.27 22.11 11.27
N ILE A 8 -11.18 22.97 11.69
CA ILE A 8 -11.82 22.88 13.01
C ILE A 8 -12.50 21.53 13.18
N GLU A 9 -13.29 21.10 12.19
CA GLU A 9 -13.99 19.81 12.23
C GLU A 9 -13.00 18.64 12.31
N PHE A 10 -11.88 18.68 11.58
CA PHE A 10 -10.85 17.64 11.66
C PHE A 10 -10.23 17.57 13.05
N PHE A 11 -9.76 18.70 13.57
CA PHE A 11 -9.08 18.73 14.86
C PHE A 11 -10.03 18.48 16.04
N SER A 12 -11.33 18.78 15.90
CA SER A 12 -12.35 18.41 16.89
C SER A 12 -12.59 16.90 17.00
N ASN A 13 -12.26 16.13 15.95
CA ASN A 13 -12.37 14.67 15.91
C ASN A 13 -11.00 13.98 15.99
N LEU A 14 -9.92 14.71 16.31
CA LEU A 14 -8.56 14.20 16.24
C LEU A 14 -8.33 12.97 17.12
N GLU A 15 -8.89 12.95 18.32
CA GLU A 15 -8.73 11.82 19.25
C GLU A 15 -9.30 10.53 18.67
N TYR A 16 -10.47 10.61 18.03
CA TYR A 16 -11.06 9.48 17.32
C TYR A 16 -10.15 9.00 16.18
N PHE A 17 -9.63 9.93 15.37
CA PHE A 17 -8.73 9.57 14.27
C PHE A 17 -7.44 8.92 14.77
N LYS A 18 -6.85 9.40 15.87
CA LYS A 18 -5.67 8.80 16.47
C LYS A 18 -5.93 7.36 16.93
N LYS A 19 -7.03 7.15 17.65
CA LYS A 19 -7.42 5.81 18.14
C LYS A 19 -7.61 4.82 17.00
N GLU A 20 -8.28 5.22 15.93
CA GLU A 20 -8.50 4.36 14.75
C GLU A 20 -7.22 4.14 13.95
N TYR A 21 -6.35 5.14 13.86
CA TYR A 21 -5.04 5.00 13.24
C TYR A 21 -4.16 3.99 14.00
N GLU A 22 -4.12 4.07 15.33
CA GLU A 22 -3.41 3.13 16.21
C GLU A 22 -3.97 1.70 16.13
N ARG A 23 -5.26 1.55 15.80
CA ARG A 23 -5.91 0.26 15.52
C ARG A 23 -5.55 -0.32 14.14
N GLY A 24 -4.70 0.35 13.37
CA GLY A 24 -4.22 -0.10 12.07
C GLY A 24 -4.95 0.50 10.87
N LEU A 25 -5.88 1.44 11.07
CA LEU A 25 -6.61 2.08 9.98
C LEU A 25 -5.81 3.24 9.35
N VAL A 26 -4.63 2.92 8.82
CA VAL A 26 -3.63 3.90 8.35
C VAL A 26 -3.95 4.53 6.98
N VAL A 27 -4.94 4.00 6.27
CA VAL A 27 -5.32 4.48 4.94
C VAL A 27 -6.39 5.56 5.07
N SER A 28 -6.04 6.78 4.65
CA SER A 28 -6.89 7.98 4.82
C SER A 28 -8.31 7.82 4.27
N LYS A 29 -8.47 7.11 3.14
CA LYS A 29 -9.78 6.91 2.51
C LYS A 29 -10.71 6.03 3.34
N PHE A 30 -10.19 4.97 3.94
CA PHE A 30 -10.98 4.09 4.81
C PHE A 30 -11.36 4.81 6.11
N LEU A 31 -10.41 5.54 6.71
CA LEU A 31 -10.68 6.32 7.92
C LEU A 31 -11.73 7.41 7.68
N TYR A 32 -11.65 8.10 6.55
CA TYR A 32 -12.65 9.08 6.14
C TYR A 32 -14.04 8.45 6.03
N ASN A 33 -14.18 7.35 5.29
CA ASN A 33 -15.48 6.70 5.09
C ASN A 33 -16.08 6.25 6.43
N LYS A 34 -15.27 5.71 7.34
CA LYS A 34 -15.69 5.32 8.69
C LYS A 34 -16.15 6.54 9.50
N ALA A 35 -15.38 7.63 9.45
CA ALA A 35 -15.71 8.87 10.15
C ALA A 35 -16.99 9.54 9.63
N VAL A 36 -17.29 9.44 8.34
CA VAL A 36 -18.56 9.93 7.77
C VAL A 36 -19.74 9.18 8.40
N LEU A 37 -19.61 7.87 8.62
CA LEU A 37 -20.67 7.05 9.21
C LEU A 37 -20.78 7.24 10.73
N GLU A 38 -19.67 7.27 11.46
CA GLU A 38 -19.67 7.25 12.93
C GLU A 38 -19.65 8.64 13.57
N LYS A 39 -19.07 9.63 12.90
CA LYS A 39 -18.90 11.00 13.41
C LYS A 39 -19.67 12.05 12.62
N ASN A 40 -20.32 11.65 11.53
CA ASN A 40 -21.12 12.54 10.69
C ASN A 40 -20.34 13.80 10.23
N ILE A 41 -19.07 13.59 9.85
CA ILE A 41 -18.21 14.69 9.37
C ILE A 41 -18.74 15.24 8.04
N LYS A 42 -18.69 16.56 7.89
CA LYS A 42 -19.20 17.30 6.73
C LYS A 42 -18.10 17.68 5.74
N MET A 43 -16.83 17.62 6.14
CA MET A 43 -15.71 17.90 5.25
C MET A 43 -15.63 16.93 4.09
N THR A 44 -15.13 17.43 2.96
CA THR A 44 -14.87 16.57 1.80
C THR A 44 -13.64 15.70 2.04
N TYR A 45 -13.55 14.58 1.32
CA TYR A 45 -12.38 13.72 1.38
C TYR A 45 -11.07 14.47 1.08
N VAL A 46 -11.07 15.40 0.11
CA VAL A 46 -9.88 16.19 -0.25
C VAL A 46 -9.39 17.02 0.95
N GLN A 47 -10.32 17.62 1.68
CA GLN A 47 -10.00 18.39 2.89
C GLN A 47 -9.50 17.48 4.00
N PHE A 48 -10.19 16.36 4.25
CA PHE A 48 -9.77 15.35 5.22
C PHE A 48 -8.36 14.85 4.94
N ASN A 49 -8.09 14.42 3.69
CA ASN A 49 -6.82 13.84 3.29
C ASN A 49 -5.66 14.82 3.47
N LYS A 50 -5.90 16.13 3.24
CA LYS A 50 -4.91 17.17 3.53
C LYS A 50 -4.50 17.15 5.01
N TYR A 51 -5.46 17.28 5.92
CA TYR A 51 -5.17 17.35 7.35
C TYR A 51 -4.69 16.01 7.92
N PHE A 52 -5.21 14.90 7.40
CA PHE A 52 -4.72 13.57 7.71
C PHE A 52 -3.23 13.44 7.39
N ASN A 53 -2.80 13.87 6.20
CA ASN A 53 -1.39 13.80 5.82
C ASN A 53 -0.51 14.74 6.64
N GLU A 54 -0.99 15.95 6.93
CA GLU A 54 -0.30 16.91 7.82
C GLU A 54 -0.14 16.35 9.25
N THR A 55 -1.09 15.55 9.73
CA THR A 55 -1.13 15.07 11.12
C THR A 55 -0.42 13.72 11.30
N PHE A 56 -0.66 12.77 10.40
CA PHE A 56 -0.21 11.38 10.53
C PHE A 56 0.96 11.02 9.59
N ASN A 57 1.01 11.62 8.39
CA ASN A 57 2.05 11.35 7.39
C ASN A 57 3.13 12.42 7.35
N ASN A 58 3.37 13.14 8.44
CA ASN A 58 4.36 14.20 8.46
C ASN A 58 5.76 13.58 8.22
N LYS A 59 6.22 13.65 6.97
CA LYS A 59 7.46 13.07 6.43
C LYS A 59 8.75 13.65 7.04
N ASN A 60 8.64 14.56 8.01
CA ASN A 60 9.78 15.08 8.76
C ASN A 60 10.24 14.16 9.89
N ILE A 61 9.59 13.00 10.08
CA ILE A 61 10.11 11.88 10.87
C ILE A 61 10.15 10.66 9.95
N ILE A 62 10.85 10.77 8.82
CA ILE A 62 11.52 9.61 8.27
C ILE A 62 12.81 9.53 9.07
N PRO A 63 13.01 8.59 10.02
CA PRO A 63 14.38 8.20 10.31
C PRO A 63 14.93 7.75 8.96
N GLN A 64 15.93 8.47 8.46
CA GLN A 64 16.57 8.27 7.16
C GLN A 64 17.34 6.94 7.07
N ASP A 65 16.96 5.96 7.90
CA ASP A 65 17.56 4.65 8.07
C ASP A 65 16.47 3.56 8.11
N ILE A 66 15.56 3.56 7.16
CA ILE A 66 15.25 2.28 6.51
C ILE A 66 16.18 2.19 5.30
N LYS A 67 17.49 2.11 5.58
CA LYS A 67 18.34 1.29 4.74
C LYS A 67 17.70 -0.09 4.82
N ILE A 68 17.08 -0.52 3.74
CA ILE A 68 16.82 -1.93 3.51
C ILE A 68 18.22 -2.56 3.47
N ASN A 69 18.74 -2.91 4.65
CA ASN A 69 19.89 -3.77 4.75
C ASN A 69 19.37 -5.11 4.25
N ASN A 70 19.65 -5.41 2.99
CA ASN A 70 19.68 -6.77 2.46
C ASN A 70 20.82 -7.54 3.14
N GLN A 71 20.80 -7.61 4.47
CA GLN A 71 21.52 -8.65 5.19
C GLN A 71 20.54 -9.81 5.28
N GLU A 72 20.76 -10.75 4.37
CA GLU A 72 20.16 -12.08 4.33
C GLU A 72 20.16 -12.66 5.75
N LYS A 73 19.02 -12.55 6.45
CA LYS A 73 18.72 -13.48 7.53
C LYS A 73 18.28 -14.75 6.85
N GLU A 74 19.10 -15.80 6.95
CA GLU A 74 18.76 -17.16 6.54
C GLU A 74 17.40 -17.55 7.16
N ILE A 75 16.34 -17.50 6.36
CA ILE A 75 15.06 -18.12 6.68
C ILE A 75 15.19 -19.57 6.22
N LYS A 76 15.57 -20.46 7.13
CA LYS A 76 15.50 -21.90 6.91
C LYS A 76 14.02 -22.31 6.96
N ASN A 77 13.51 -22.79 5.83
CA ASN A 77 12.27 -23.57 5.68
C ASN A 77 10.98 -22.80 5.30
N GLU A 78 11.00 -21.99 4.24
CA GLU A 78 9.78 -21.73 3.45
C GLU A 78 10.00 -22.13 1.98
N PRO A 79 8.99 -22.68 1.28
CA PRO A 79 9.14 -23.10 -0.11
C PRO A 79 9.41 -21.87 -0.99
N ILE A 80 10.56 -21.89 -1.66
CA ILE A 80 11.04 -20.81 -2.53
C ILE A 80 10.05 -20.64 -3.69
N LYS A 81 9.40 -19.47 -3.77
CA LYS A 81 8.68 -19.07 -4.99
C LYS A 81 9.71 -18.76 -6.07
N ALA A 82 9.90 -19.69 -7.00
CA ALA A 82 10.77 -19.49 -8.16
C ALA A 82 10.26 -18.29 -8.98
N LYS A 83 11.02 -17.19 -9.00
CA LYS A 83 10.82 -16.11 -9.97
C LYS A 83 11.37 -16.58 -11.31
N VAL A 84 10.48 -16.83 -12.26
CA VAL A 84 10.87 -17.06 -13.66
C VAL A 84 11.11 -15.69 -14.29
N THR A 85 12.36 -15.36 -14.56
CA THR A 85 12.73 -14.21 -15.38
C THR A 85 12.80 -14.66 -16.83
N THR A 86 11.77 -14.33 -17.62
CA THR A 86 11.86 -14.46 -19.08
C THR A 86 12.65 -13.27 -19.61
N ARG A 87 13.70 -13.52 -20.40
CA ARG A 87 14.39 -12.45 -21.14
C ARG A 87 13.36 -11.77 -22.05
N GLU A 88 13.33 -10.43 -22.02
CA GLU A 88 12.46 -9.64 -22.89
C GLU A 88 12.66 -10.10 -24.34
N ASN A 89 11.56 -10.44 -25.03
CA ASN A 89 11.44 -10.96 -26.41
C ASN A 89 11.45 -12.48 -26.65
N GLN A 90 11.31 -13.36 -25.66
CA GLN A 90 10.99 -14.76 -25.95
C GLN A 90 9.47 -14.99 -26.00
N VAL A 91 8.93 -15.11 -27.22
CA VAL A 91 7.59 -15.67 -27.43
C VAL A 91 7.62 -17.11 -26.92
N PHE A 92 6.69 -17.46 -26.02
CA PHE A 92 6.55 -18.82 -25.53
C PHE A 92 6.40 -19.78 -26.71
N SER A 93 7.36 -20.70 -26.88
CA SER A 93 7.26 -21.80 -27.83
C SER A 93 6.71 -23.01 -27.09
N ALA A 94 5.55 -23.51 -27.50
CA ALA A 94 4.98 -24.75 -26.97
C ALA A 94 5.91 -25.96 -27.16
N MET A 95 6.90 -25.84 -28.06
CA MET A 95 7.89 -26.88 -28.39
C MET A 95 9.22 -26.70 -27.65
N TYR A 96 9.33 -25.75 -26.70
CA TYR A 96 10.57 -25.50 -25.97
C TYR A 96 11.01 -26.73 -25.16
N GLY A 97 12.22 -27.23 -25.44
CA GLY A 97 12.82 -28.36 -24.73
C GLY A 97 12.36 -29.75 -25.21
N LYS A 98 11.64 -29.86 -26.32
CA LYS A 98 11.34 -31.15 -26.96
C LYS A 98 12.12 -31.34 -28.24
N ASN A 99 12.78 -32.49 -28.37
CA ASN A 99 13.35 -32.97 -29.62
C ASN A 99 12.27 -33.77 -30.35
N PHE A 100 11.92 -33.36 -31.56
CA PHE A 100 11.00 -34.10 -32.42
C PHE A 100 11.82 -34.79 -33.50
N ASN A 101 11.60 -36.09 -33.71
CA ASN A 101 12.05 -36.75 -34.91
C ASN A 101 10.99 -36.56 -36.02
N SER A 102 11.41 -36.64 -37.27
CA SER A 102 10.53 -36.51 -38.44
C SER A 102 9.39 -37.52 -38.47
N ASP A 103 9.54 -38.64 -37.74
CA ASP A 103 8.52 -39.69 -37.61
C ASP A 103 7.44 -39.35 -36.55
N ASP A 104 7.66 -38.32 -35.73
CA ASP A 104 6.73 -37.84 -34.70
C ASP A 104 5.71 -36.82 -35.23
N ILE A 105 5.87 -36.39 -36.48
CA ILE A 105 4.98 -35.44 -37.15
C ILE A 105 4.05 -36.24 -38.09
N LEU A 106 2.79 -36.39 -37.67
CA LEU A 106 1.73 -37.09 -38.41
C LEU A 106 1.27 -36.31 -39.65
#